data_AF-K0EN22-F1
#
_entry.id   AF-K0EN22-F1
#
_cell.length_a   1.000
_cell.length_b   1.000
_cell.length_c   1.000
_cell.angle_alpha   90.00
_cell.angle_beta   90.00
_cell.angle_gamma   90.00
#
_symmetry.space_group_name_H-M   'P 1'
#
loop_
_entity.id
_entity.type
_entity.pdbx_description
1 polymer ?
#
loop_
_entity_poly.entity_id
_entity_poly.type
_entity_poly.pdbx_seq_one_letter_code
_entity_poly.pdbx_strand_id
1 'polypeptide(L)'
;MLDPAQITAFIQDGFLRIPSALSPELARQCRKVIWPDTGCDPADPATWTEPLVRVPEHTTEPFRRAVRMPLLEQAFDQLVGPGRWVRGSGLGSIPIRFPHADPPADDYWHFEGSYLPDGEAGIDATRIEETGVLAATADLPLAYATGSAGDVYLCHPFLIHAAQAHRGTTPRFLAQPALAPAVPLEVDRADGAYSPVERAIRIGLGRPS
;
A
#
# COMPACT_ATOMS: atom_id res chain seq x y z
N MET A 1 -1.48 15.02 11.11
CA MET A 1 -2.72 14.36 11.58
C MET A 1 -3.75 14.38 10.47
N LEU A 2 -4.51 13.29 10.31
CA LEU A 2 -5.65 13.19 9.40
C LEU A 2 -6.83 13.97 9.95
N ASP A 3 -7.52 14.70 9.09
CA ASP A 3 -8.76 15.39 9.46
C ASP A 3 -9.98 14.42 9.43
N PRO A 4 -11.13 14.83 9.99
CA PRO A 4 -12.32 13.97 10.00
C PRO A 4 -12.83 13.56 8.62
N ALA A 5 -12.64 14.39 7.59
CA ALA A 5 -13.06 14.08 6.22
C ALA A 5 -12.16 12.99 5.61
N GLN A 6 -10.85 13.07 5.85
CA GLN A 6 -9.89 12.03 5.45
C GLN A 6 -10.16 10.69 6.13
N ILE A 7 -10.51 10.69 7.42
CA ILE A 7 -10.90 9.47 8.14
C ILE A 7 -12.18 8.89 7.56
N THR A 8 -13.17 9.73 7.27
CA THR A 8 -14.44 9.30 6.68
C THR A 8 -14.22 8.69 5.29
N ALA A 9 -13.41 9.33 4.44
CA ALA A 9 -13.04 8.80 3.13
C ALA A 9 -12.32 7.45 3.24
N PHE A 10 -11.36 7.30 4.17
CA PHE A 10 -10.72 6.01 4.40
C PHE A 10 -11.72 4.90 4.76
N ILE A 11 -12.71 5.20 5.62
CA ILE A 11 -13.72 4.22 6.04
C ILE A 11 -14.64 3.81 4.87
N GLN A 12 -14.99 4.77 4.00
CA GLN A 12 -15.95 4.56 2.91
C GLN A 12 -15.30 3.96 1.67
N ASP A 13 -14.14 4.49 1.27
CA ASP A 13 -13.46 4.14 0.02
C ASP A 13 -12.40 3.06 0.22
N GLY A 14 -12.03 2.76 1.48
CA GLY A 14 -11.00 1.79 1.81
C GLY A 14 -9.57 2.29 1.54
N PHE A 15 -9.39 3.58 1.18
CA PHE A 15 -8.06 4.16 1.03
C PHE A 15 -8.05 5.67 1.30
N LEU A 16 -6.84 6.20 1.50
CA LEU A 16 -6.58 7.63 1.60
C LEU A 16 -5.21 7.96 1.00
N ARG A 17 -5.14 9.02 0.18
CA ARG A 17 -3.87 9.62 -0.24
C ARG A 17 -3.43 10.70 0.75
N ILE A 18 -2.17 10.65 1.15
CA ILE A 18 -1.47 11.70 1.89
C ILE A 18 -0.43 12.33 0.94
N PRO A 19 -0.74 13.49 0.34
CA PRO A 19 0.19 14.17 -0.56
C PRO A 19 1.47 14.60 0.17
N SER A 20 2.61 14.42 -0.48
CA SER A 20 3.93 14.84 0.03
C SER A 20 4.23 14.34 1.45
N ALA A 21 3.76 13.13 1.79
CA ALA A 21 4.02 12.49 3.07
C ALA A 21 5.54 12.29 3.30
N LEU A 22 6.29 12.01 2.24
CA LEU A 22 7.74 12.16 2.20
C LEU A 22 8.07 13.45 1.45
N SER A 23 9.06 14.19 1.95
CA SER A 23 9.51 15.38 1.22
C SER A 23 10.11 15.00 -0.14
N PRO A 24 10.04 15.89 -1.15
CA PRO A 24 10.67 15.65 -2.45
C PRO A 24 12.18 15.34 -2.34
N GLU A 25 12.85 15.98 -1.38
CA GLU A 25 14.26 15.75 -1.10
C GLU A 25 14.51 14.35 -0.54
N LEU A 26 13.70 13.90 0.43
CA LEU A 26 13.79 12.55 0.97
C LEU A 26 13.55 11.49 -0.11
N ALA A 27 12.52 11.68 -0.94
CA ALA A 27 12.23 10.79 -2.07
C ALA A 27 13.40 10.74 -3.08
N ARG A 28 14.05 11.87 -3.36
CA ARG A 28 15.24 11.94 -4.21
C ARG A 28 16.42 11.19 -3.61
N GLN A 29 16.64 11.31 -2.30
CA GLN A 29 17.69 10.57 -1.60
C GLN A 29 17.46 9.06 -1.65
N CYS A 30 16.22 8.58 -1.42
CA CYS A 30 15.90 7.16 -1.55
C CYS A 30 16.20 6.65 -2.96
N ARG A 31 15.74 7.35 -4.01
CA ARG A 31 16.01 6.96 -5.40
C ARG A 31 17.51 6.85 -5.70
N LYS A 32 18.33 7.78 -5.19
CA LYS A 32 19.78 7.73 -5.39
C LYS A 32 20.42 6.45 -4.82
N VAL A 33 19.90 5.92 -3.73
CA VAL A 33 20.39 4.66 -3.13
C VAL A 33 19.88 3.44 -3.88
N ILE A 34 18.64 3.48 -4.39
CA ILE A 34 18.03 2.36 -5.11
C ILE A 34 18.63 2.17 -6.50
N TRP A 35 18.96 3.25 -7.21
CA TRP A 35 19.38 3.19 -8.61
C TRP A 35 20.51 2.19 -8.90
N PRO A 36 21.61 2.15 -8.13
CA PRO A 36 22.66 1.15 -8.35
C PRO A 36 22.16 -0.30 -8.31
N ASP A 37 21.19 -0.60 -7.45
CA ASP A 37 20.67 -1.97 -7.25
C ASP A 37 19.76 -2.43 -8.40
N THR A 38 19.28 -1.51 -9.25
CA THR A 38 18.51 -1.89 -10.44
C THR A 38 19.38 -2.43 -11.56
N GLY A 39 20.69 -2.12 -11.56
CA GLY A 39 21.59 -2.39 -12.68
C GLY A 39 21.33 -1.53 -13.93
N CYS A 40 20.39 -0.58 -13.86
CA CYS A 40 20.03 0.32 -14.96
C CYS A 40 20.63 1.72 -14.75
N ASP A 41 20.84 2.45 -15.84
CA ASP A 41 21.22 3.86 -15.79
C ASP A 41 19.95 4.75 -15.85
N PRO A 42 19.69 5.63 -14.86
CA PRO A 42 18.61 6.61 -14.93
C PRO A 42 18.63 7.54 -16.14
N ALA A 43 19.78 7.76 -16.75
CA ALA A 43 19.97 8.65 -17.88
C ALA A 43 19.93 7.94 -19.24
N ASP A 44 19.93 6.59 -19.26
CA ASP A 44 19.90 5.80 -20.49
C ASP A 44 18.71 4.83 -20.50
N PRO A 45 17.58 5.22 -21.11
CA PRO A 45 16.41 4.35 -21.27
C PRO A 45 16.68 3.04 -22.01
N ALA A 46 17.77 2.93 -22.79
CA ALA A 46 18.11 1.65 -23.43
C ALA A 46 18.55 0.58 -22.41
N THR A 47 18.88 0.98 -21.18
CA THR A 47 19.17 0.04 -20.08
C THR A 47 17.91 -0.49 -19.39
N TRP A 48 16.72 0.03 -19.71
CA TRP A 48 15.46 -0.34 -19.07
C TRP A 48 14.78 -1.49 -19.82
N THR A 49 15.45 -2.64 -19.84
CA THR A 49 15.07 -3.79 -20.69
C THR A 49 13.94 -4.65 -20.12
N GLU A 50 13.55 -4.42 -18.87
CA GLU A 50 12.50 -5.17 -18.17
C GLU A 50 11.42 -4.19 -17.67
N PRO A 51 10.13 -4.54 -17.70
CA PRO A 51 9.05 -3.66 -17.23
C PRO A 51 9.09 -3.42 -15.72
N LEU A 52 9.72 -4.33 -14.97
CA LEU A 52 9.81 -4.33 -13.53
C LEU A 52 11.17 -4.85 -13.08
N VAL A 53 11.84 -4.10 -12.22
CA VAL A 53 12.94 -4.60 -11.39
C VAL A 53 12.53 -4.48 -9.92
N ARG A 54 12.71 -5.54 -9.15
CA ARG A 54 12.51 -5.52 -7.69
C ARG A 54 13.87 -5.53 -7.02
N VAL A 55 14.16 -4.48 -6.24
CA VAL A 55 15.37 -4.44 -5.42
C VAL A 55 15.06 -4.90 -3.99
N PRO A 56 16.08 -5.39 -3.26
CA PRO A 56 15.93 -5.74 -1.85
C PRO A 56 15.49 -4.56 -0.97
N GLU A 57 15.07 -4.88 0.26
CA GLU A 57 14.78 -3.86 1.26
C GLU A 57 16.05 -3.12 1.70
N HIS A 58 15.93 -1.81 1.91
CA HIS A 58 16.92 -1.00 2.62
C HIS A 58 16.38 -0.54 3.98
N THR A 59 17.20 -0.70 5.02
CA THR A 59 16.84 -0.38 6.43
C THR A 59 17.69 0.73 7.04
N THR A 60 18.65 1.27 6.27
CA THR A 60 19.50 2.39 6.68
C THR A 60 18.89 3.73 6.25
N GLU A 61 19.54 4.84 6.59
CA GLU A 61 19.19 6.13 5.98
C GLU A 61 19.37 6.05 4.46
N PRO A 62 18.50 6.72 3.67
CA PRO A 62 17.38 7.58 4.09
C PRO A 62 16.05 6.85 4.40
N PHE A 63 15.99 5.53 4.20
CA PHE A 63 14.77 4.71 4.32
C PHE A 63 14.25 4.64 5.75
N ARG A 64 15.16 4.55 6.73
CA ARG A 64 14.80 4.60 8.15
C ARG A 64 13.99 5.86 8.49
N ARG A 65 14.40 7.03 7.99
CA ARG A 65 13.63 8.26 8.17
C ARG A 65 12.29 8.22 7.43
N ALA A 66 12.24 7.65 6.23
CA ALA A 66 11.00 7.52 5.46
C ALA A 66 9.93 6.68 6.18
N VAL A 67 10.32 5.58 6.85
CA VAL A 67 9.39 4.74 7.64
C VAL A 67 9.06 5.31 9.03
N ARG A 68 9.73 6.40 9.43
CA ARG A 68 9.56 7.07 10.73
C ARG A 68 8.94 8.45 10.60
N MET A 69 8.29 8.74 9.47
CA MET A 69 7.65 10.02 9.25
C MET A 69 6.55 10.24 10.30
N PRO A 70 6.63 11.30 11.15
CA PRO A 70 5.65 11.52 12.22
C PRO A 70 4.22 11.64 11.72
N LEU A 71 4.03 12.18 10.52
CA LEU A 71 2.72 12.26 9.87
C LEU A 71 2.10 10.87 9.62
N LEU A 72 2.92 9.90 9.19
CA LEU A 72 2.46 8.53 8.93
C LEU A 72 2.19 7.79 10.24
N GLU A 73 3.08 7.90 11.23
CA GLU A 73 2.84 7.25 12.54
C GLU A 73 1.57 7.79 13.22
N GLN A 74 1.32 9.11 13.15
CA GLN A 74 0.06 9.70 13.63
C GLN A 74 -1.16 9.18 12.86
N ALA A 75 -1.04 9.01 11.54
CA ALA A 75 -2.12 8.46 10.73
C ALA A 75 -2.40 7.00 11.13
N PHE A 76 -1.37 6.19 11.39
CA PHE A 76 -1.52 4.81 11.87
C PHE A 76 -2.22 4.75 13.23
N ASP A 77 -1.85 5.63 14.17
CA ASP A 77 -2.53 5.75 15.46
C ASP A 77 -4.01 6.12 15.31
N GLN A 78 -4.35 7.01 14.36
CA GLN A 78 -5.74 7.38 14.11
C GLN A 78 -6.55 6.27 13.44
N LEU A 79 -5.96 5.52 12.52
CA LEU A 79 -6.68 4.52 11.70
C LEU A 79 -6.78 3.15 12.37
N VAL A 80 -5.74 2.71 13.06
CA VAL A 80 -5.64 1.38 13.69
C VAL A 80 -5.88 1.48 15.21
N GLY A 81 -5.44 2.58 15.81
CA GLY A 81 -5.47 2.83 17.24
C GLY A 81 -4.06 2.85 17.86
N PRO A 82 -3.80 3.71 18.86
CA PRO A 82 -2.49 3.82 19.49
C PRO A 82 -2.01 2.49 20.09
N GLY A 83 -0.77 2.11 19.78
CA GLY A 83 -0.17 0.86 20.28
C GLY A 83 -0.72 -0.43 19.66
N ARG A 84 -1.59 -0.33 18.64
CA ARG A 84 -2.22 -1.49 17.98
C ARG A 84 -1.57 -1.88 16.66
N TRP A 85 -0.47 -1.24 16.28
CA TRP A 85 0.30 -1.53 15.07
C TRP A 85 1.78 -1.71 15.40
N VAL A 86 2.45 -2.58 14.65
CA VAL A 86 3.87 -2.87 14.81
C VAL A 86 4.68 -1.87 14.00
N ARG A 87 5.63 -1.24 14.67
CA ARG A 87 6.56 -0.31 14.05
C ARG A 87 7.62 -1.07 13.23
N GLY A 88 7.48 -1.07 11.90
CA GLY A 88 8.41 -1.72 10.97
C GLY A 88 9.83 -1.11 10.96
N SER A 89 10.78 -1.84 10.37
CA SER A 89 12.20 -1.44 10.24
C SER A 89 12.61 -0.89 8.86
N GLY A 90 11.79 -1.11 7.83
CA GLY A 90 12.07 -0.67 6.47
C GLY A 90 10.83 -0.73 5.57
N LEU A 91 11.04 -0.51 4.27
CA LEU A 91 9.98 -0.37 3.27
C LEU A 91 9.61 -1.69 2.56
N GLY A 92 10.18 -2.83 2.99
CA GLY A 92 10.11 -4.08 2.25
C GLY A 92 10.85 -4.01 0.91
N SER A 93 10.65 -5.02 0.05
CA SER A 93 11.18 -4.99 -1.32
C SER A 93 10.60 -3.82 -2.10
N ILE A 94 11.41 -3.18 -2.92
CA ILE A 94 11.01 -1.97 -3.65
C ILE A 94 10.86 -2.33 -5.12
N PRO A 95 9.63 -2.34 -5.69
CA PRO A 95 9.43 -2.43 -7.12
C PRO A 95 9.75 -1.10 -7.84
N ILE A 96 10.53 -1.17 -8.91
CA ILE A 96 10.77 -0.10 -9.87
C ILE A 96 10.11 -0.51 -11.17
N ARG A 97 9.11 0.27 -11.60
CA ARG A 97 8.44 0.07 -12.88
C ARG A 97 9.05 0.97 -13.93
N PHE A 98 9.48 0.38 -15.04
CA PHE A 98 10.09 1.07 -16.17
C PHE A 98 9.10 1.25 -17.31
N PRO A 99 9.21 2.34 -18.10
CA PRO A 99 8.50 2.46 -19.37
C PRO A 99 8.84 1.27 -20.26
N HIS A 100 7.84 0.45 -20.58
CA HIS A 100 8.06 -0.79 -21.31
C HIS A 100 6.83 -1.17 -22.12
N ALA A 101 7.02 -1.85 -23.25
CA ALA A 101 5.93 -2.28 -24.12
C ALA A 101 5.15 -3.46 -23.52
N ASP A 102 5.88 -4.40 -22.92
CA ASP A 102 5.29 -5.55 -22.25
C ASP A 102 4.80 -5.20 -20.84
N PRO A 103 3.71 -5.81 -20.36
CA PRO A 103 3.25 -5.66 -18.99
C PRO A 103 4.21 -6.34 -18.00
N PRO A 104 4.29 -5.86 -16.75
CA PRO A 104 5.03 -6.55 -15.71
C PRO A 104 4.23 -7.76 -15.21
N ALA A 105 4.92 -8.79 -14.68
CA ALA A 105 4.31 -10.05 -14.28
C ALA A 105 3.41 -9.98 -13.02
N ASP A 106 3.29 -8.81 -12.41
CA ASP A 106 2.61 -8.55 -11.13
C ASP A 106 1.55 -7.43 -11.24
N ASP A 107 0.90 -7.29 -12.40
CA ASP A 107 -0.21 -6.37 -12.63
C ASP A 107 -1.61 -7.01 -12.43
N TYR A 108 -1.66 -8.16 -11.78
CA TYR A 108 -2.90 -8.83 -11.38
C TYR A 108 -3.61 -8.08 -10.23
N TRP A 109 -4.92 -8.31 -10.10
CA TRP A 109 -5.71 -7.81 -8.98
C TRP A 109 -5.48 -8.67 -7.73
N HIS A 110 -5.34 -8.03 -6.58
CA HIS A 110 -5.20 -8.72 -5.29
C HIS A 110 -5.61 -7.82 -4.10
N PHE A 111 -5.63 -8.37 -2.89
CA PHE A 111 -5.66 -7.61 -1.63
C PHE A 111 -4.71 -8.24 -0.62
N GLU A 112 -4.30 -7.49 0.41
CA GLU A 112 -3.25 -7.91 1.37
C GLU A 112 -3.79 -8.71 2.56
N GLY A 113 -5.06 -8.52 2.92
CA GLY A 113 -5.69 -9.27 4.02
C GLY A 113 -5.76 -10.77 3.75
N SER A 114 -5.85 -11.56 4.82
CA SER A 114 -6.20 -12.99 4.78
C SER A 114 -7.50 -13.22 5.55
N TYR A 115 -8.47 -13.94 4.96
CA TYR A 115 -9.70 -14.37 5.65
C TYR A 115 -10.46 -15.45 4.87
N LEU A 116 -11.52 -15.92 5.53
CA LEU A 116 -12.45 -17.00 5.20
C LEU A 116 -12.98 -17.01 3.75
N PRO A 117 -13.28 -18.19 3.19
CA PRO A 117 -13.57 -19.45 3.90
C PRO A 117 -12.36 -20.23 4.44
N ASP A 118 -11.13 -19.90 4.07
CA ASP A 118 -9.91 -20.61 4.51
C ASP A 118 -9.43 -20.28 5.93
N GLY A 119 -10.13 -19.37 6.62
CA GLY A 119 -9.86 -19.03 8.02
C GLY A 119 -8.54 -18.29 8.18
N GLU A 120 -7.82 -18.61 9.26
CA GLU A 120 -6.50 -18.02 9.55
C GLU A 120 -5.44 -18.40 8.50
N ALA A 121 -5.64 -19.47 7.73
CA ALA A 121 -4.72 -19.84 6.65
C ALA A 121 -4.75 -18.83 5.50
N GLY A 122 -5.91 -18.21 5.26
CA GLY A 122 -6.15 -17.31 4.13
C GLY A 122 -5.98 -17.98 2.77
N ILE A 123 -6.17 -17.18 1.72
CA ILE A 123 -5.76 -17.53 0.37
C ILE A 123 -4.56 -16.67 -0.02
N ASP A 124 -3.65 -17.24 -0.81
CA ASP A 124 -2.59 -16.47 -1.44
C ASP A 124 -3.21 -15.36 -2.30
N ALA A 125 -2.71 -14.13 -2.16
CA ALA A 125 -3.21 -12.96 -2.85
C ALA A 125 -3.22 -13.14 -4.38
N THR A 126 -2.29 -13.93 -4.92
CA THR A 126 -2.20 -14.26 -6.36
C THR A 126 -3.32 -15.17 -6.86
N ARG A 127 -4.08 -15.79 -5.95
CA ARG A 127 -5.14 -16.77 -6.24
C ARG A 127 -6.54 -16.21 -5.99
N ILE A 128 -6.68 -14.90 -5.78
CA ILE A 128 -7.97 -14.25 -5.54
C ILE A 128 -9.00 -14.54 -6.66
N GLU A 129 -8.55 -14.73 -7.89
CA GLU A 129 -9.42 -15.11 -9.03
C GLU A 129 -10.22 -16.39 -8.77
N GLU A 130 -9.65 -17.34 -8.02
CA GLU A 130 -10.26 -18.64 -7.69
C GLU A 130 -11.42 -18.51 -6.69
N THR A 131 -11.50 -17.38 -5.97
CA THR A 131 -12.49 -17.18 -4.89
C THR A 131 -13.84 -16.66 -5.39
N GLY A 132 -13.89 -16.19 -6.64
CA GLY A 132 -15.04 -15.44 -7.16
C GLY A 132 -15.16 -14.00 -6.64
N VAL A 133 -14.26 -13.54 -5.74
CA VAL A 133 -14.26 -12.18 -5.20
C VAL A 133 -14.17 -11.15 -6.32
N LEU A 134 -13.26 -11.31 -7.29
CA LEU A 134 -13.11 -10.33 -8.38
C LEU A 134 -14.40 -10.20 -9.21
N ALA A 135 -15.10 -11.31 -9.45
CA ALA A 135 -16.37 -11.29 -10.15
C ALA A 135 -17.47 -10.62 -9.31
N ALA A 136 -17.48 -10.87 -8.00
CA ALA A 136 -18.44 -10.30 -7.06
C ALA A 136 -18.22 -8.80 -6.81
N THR A 137 -17.03 -8.26 -7.12
CA THR A 137 -16.69 -6.85 -6.94
C THR A 137 -16.47 -6.10 -8.25
N ALA A 138 -16.76 -6.71 -9.40
CA ALA A 138 -16.46 -6.14 -10.71
C ALA A 138 -17.24 -4.85 -11.03
N ASP A 139 -18.38 -4.63 -10.35
CA ASP A 139 -19.24 -3.47 -10.48
C ASP A 139 -18.94 -2.36 -9.44
N LEU A 140 -17.99 -2.60 -8.52
CA LEU A 140 -17.59 -1.60 -7.55
C LEU A 140 -16.83 -0.43 -8.21
N PRO A 141 -16.86 0.77 -7.59
CA PRO A 141 -16.14 1.93 -8.11
C PRO A 141 -14.64 1.68 -8.26
N LEU A 142 -14.10 2.01 -9.43
CA LEU A 142 -12.67 1.98 -9.73
C LEU A 142 -12.02 3.34 -9.45
N ALA A 143 -10.95 3.35 -8.66
CA ALA A 143 -10.14 4.54 -8.40
C ALA A 143 -8.69 4.37 -8.91
N TYR A 144 -8.16 5.40 -9.57
CA TYR A 144 -6.78 5.41 -10.06
C TYR A 144 -5.83 6.04 -9.02
N ALA A 145 -4.87 5.24 -8.52
CA ALA A 145 -3.86 5.68 -7.57
C ALA A 145 -2.75 6.52 -8.23
N THR A 146 -3.05 7.80 -8.48
CA THR A 146 -2.13 8.77 -9.10
C THR A 146 -1.50 9.71 -8.07
N GLY A 147 -0.25 10.11 -8.28
CA GLY A 147 0.44 11.00 -7.35
C GLY A 147 1.84 11.39 -7.81
N SER A 148 2.43 12.29 -7.01
CA SER A 148 3.80 12.75 -7.15
C SER A 148 4.74 11.92 -6.28
N ALA A 149 6.05 11.99 -6.58
CA ALA A 149 7.05 11.38 -5.71
C ALA A 149 6.93 11.91 -4.27
N GLY A 150 6.79 11.00 -3.32
CA GLY A 150 6.61 11.30 -1.90
C GLY A 150 5.16 11.26 -1.42
N ASP A 151 4.19 11.11 -2.33
CA ASP A 151 2.82 10.77 -1.94
C ASP A 151 2.75 9.35 -1.39
N VAL A 152 1.90 9.16 -0.39
CA VAL A 152 1.64 7.84 0.22
C VAL A 152 0.15 7.55 0.14
N TYR A 153 -0.19 6.32 -0.23
CA TYR A 153 -1.53 5.78 -0.10
C TYR A 153 -1.59 4.89 1.13
N LEU A 154 -2.57 5.14 1.99
CA LEU A 154 -2.95 4.23 3.07
C LEU A 154 -4.12 3.41 2.55
N CYS A 155 -3.96 2.10 2.47
CA CYS A 155 -4.97 1.19 1.96
C CYS A 155 -5.47 0.30 3.09
N HIS A 156 -6.78 0.09 3.13
CA HIS A 156 -7.42 -0.89 3.98
C HIS A 156 -6.98 -2.30 3.55
N PRO A 157 -6.79 -3.27 4.47
CA PRO A 157 -6.32 -4.62 4.13
C PRO A 157 -7.18 -5.35 3.09
N PHE A 158 -8.47 -5.01 2.99
CA PHE A 158 -9.42 -5.62 2.05
C PHE A 158 -9.68 -4.78 0.79
N LEU A 159 -8.86 -3.75 0.56
CA LEU A 159 -8.91 -3.00 -0.69
C LEU A 159 -8.34 -3.86 -1.82
N ILE A 160 -9.18 -4.26 -2.76
CA ILE A 160 -8.75 -4.88 -4.01
C ILE A 160 -8.05 -3.82 -4.84
N HIS A 161 -6.78 -4.07 -5.18
CA HIS A 161 -5.98 -3.18 -5.99
C HIS A 161 -5.13 -4.00 -6.96
N ALA A 162 -4.73 -3.34 -8.04
CA ALA A 162 -3.81 -3.90 -9.01
C ALA A 162 -2.77 -2.85 -9.35
N ALA A 163 -1.58 -3.31 -9.66
CA ALA A 163 -0.63 -2.46 -10.34
C ALA A 163 -0.99 -2.37 -11.84
N GLN A 164 -0.28 -1.52 -12.59
CA GLN A 164 -0.55 -1.33 -14.02
C GLN A 164 0.76 -1.29 -14.80
N ALA A 165 0.69 -1.71 -16.07
CA ALA A 165 1.74 -1.46 -17.03
C ALA A 165 2.11 0.04 -17.06
N HIS A 166 3.41 0.33 -17.01
CA HIS A 166 3.87 1.69 -16.90
C HIS A 166 3.95 2.37 -18.27
N ARG A 167 2.99 3.27 -18.51
CA ARG A 167 2.85 4.02 -19.77
C ARG A 167 3.51 5.40 -19.76
N GLY A 168 4.20 5.75 -18.67
CA GLY A 168 4.92 7.00 -18.56
C GLY A 168 6.26 6.98 -19.30
N THR A 169 7.04 8.05 -19.17
CA THR A 169 8.36 8.19 -19.79
C THR A 169 9.52 8.11 -18.81
N THR A 170 9.23 8.07 -17.50
CA THR A 170 10.24 8.06 -16.43
C THR A 170 9.95 6.96 -15.44
N PRO A 171 10.95 6.24 -14.91
CA PRO A 171 10.72 5.09 -14.03
C PRO A 171 10.02 5.47 -12.72
N ARG A 172 9.12 4.61 -12.26
CA ARG A 172 8.32 4.81 -11.06
C ARG A 172 8.83 3.91 -9.94
N PHE A 173 9.25 4.53 -8.85
CA PHE A 173 9.71 3.86 -7.64
C PHE A 173 8.55 3.73 -6.66
N LEU A 174 8.29 2.51 -6.20
CA LEU A 174 7.16 2.19 -5.35
C LEU A 174 7.68 1.44 -4.12
N ALA A 175 7.12 1.78 -2.96
CA ALA A 175 7.30 1.02 -1.74
C ALA A 175 5.90 0.65 -1.22
N GLN A 176 5.72 -0.61 -0.85
CA GLN A 176 4.45 -1.16 -0.40
C GLN A 176 4.64 -1.90 0.93
N PRO A 177 5.08 -1.23 2.00
CA PRO A 177 5.24 -1.89 3.29
C PRO A 177 3.87 -2.23 3.87
N ALA A 178 3.70 -3.47 4.34
CA ALA A 178 2.54 -3.85 5.14
C ALA A 178 2.63 -3.22 6.54
N LEU A 179 1.50 -2.76 7.08
CA LEU A 179 1.38 -2.33 8.47
C LEU A 179 0.82 -3.48 9.31
N ALA A 180 1.71 -4.24 9.95
CA ALA A 180 1.29 -5.39 10.75
C ALA A 180 0.53 -4.95 12.02
N PRO A 181 -0.60 -5.58 12.36
CA PRO A 181 -1.28 -5.34 13.62
C PRO A 181 -0.44 -5.87 14.80
N ALA A 182 -0.38 -5.11 15.90
CA ALA A 182 0.28 -5.55 17.14
C ALA A 182 -0.63 -6.42 18.02
N VAL A 183 -1.95 -6.30 17.80
CA VAL A 183 -3.00 -7.11 18.42
C VAL A 183 -4.05 -7.43 17.35
N PRO A 184 -4.78 -8.55 17.44
CA PRO A 184 -5.87 -8.83 16.51
C PRO A 184 -6.85 -7.65 16.38
N LEU A 185 -7.39 -7.46 15.18
CA LEU A 185 -8.47 -6.50 14.98
C LEU A 185 -9.73 -7.03 15.70
N GLU A 186 -10.41 -6.15 16.41
CA GLU A 186 -11.56 -6.48 17.26
C GLU A 186 -12.81 -5.86 16.63
N VAL A 187 -13.47 -6.62 15.76
CA VAL A 187 -14.65 -6.14 15.03
C VAL A 187 -15.95 -6.25 15.82
N ASP A 188 -15.91 -6.82 17.04
CA ASP A 188 -17.04 -6.94 17.96
C ASP A 188 -16.65 -6.45 19.37
N ARG A 189 -16.54 -5.13 19.53
CA ARG A 189 -16.15 -4.50 20.79
C ARG A 189 -17.39 -4.21 21.63
N ALA A 190 -17.38 -4.59 22.89
CA ALA A 190 -18.49 -4.36 23.81
C ALA A 190 -18.77 -2.87 24.05
N ASP A 191 -17.74 -2.02 23.98
CA ASP A 191 -17.84 -0.57 24.16
C ASP A 191 -18.17 0.22 22.88
N GLY A 192 -18.19 -0.47 21.72
CA GLY A 192 -18.40 0.15 20.42
C GLY A 192 -17.26 1.07 19.94
N ALA A 193 -16.11 1.09 20.62
CA ALA A 193 -14.99 1.99 20.32
C ALA A 193 -14.11 1.47 19.18
N TYR A 194 -14.69 1.31 17.98
CA TYR A 194 -13.99 0.78 16.81
C TYR A 194 -13.01 1.79 16.21
N SER A 195 -11.82 1.31 15.82
CA SER A 195 -10.91 2.09 14.97
C SER A 195 -11.49 2.28 13.56
N PRO A 196 -11.05 3.29 12.78
CA PRO A 196 -11.46 3.44 11.39
C PRO A 196 -11.29 2.17 10.54
N VAL A 197 -10.21 1.40 10.73
CA VAL A 197 -10.04 0.10 10.07
C VAL A 197 -11.16 -0.87 10.48
N GLU A 198 -11.44 -1.00 11.78
CA GLU A 198 -12.50 -1.90 12.27
C GLU A 198 -13.89 -1.49 11.78
N ARG A 199 -14.17 -0.19 11.71
CA ARG A 199 -15.43 0.36 11.18
C ARG A 199 -15.60 0.01 9.71
N ALA A 200 -14.55 0.13 8.90
CA ALA A 200 -14.58 -0.26 7.49
C ALA A 200 -14.89 -1.76 7.33
N ILE A 201 -14.25 -2.62 8.14
CA ILE A 201 -14.53 -4.06 8.16
C ILE A 201 -15.99 -4.34 8.53
N ARG A 202 -16.50 -3.68 9.59
CA ARG A 202 -17.89 -3.85 10.04
C ARG A 202 -18.89 -3.47 8.95
N ILE A 203 -18.67 -2.36 8.25
CA ILE A 203 -19.50 -1.95 7.12
C ILE A 203 -19.49 -3.02 6.03
N GLY A 204 -18.32 -3.56 5.68
CA GLY A 204 -18.20 -4.66 4.70
C GLY A 204 -18.92 -5.94 5.13
N LEU A 205 -19.05 -6.19 6.44
CA LEU A 205 -19.81 -7.29 7.02
C LEU A 205 -21.32 -7.00 7.19
N GLY A 206 -21.81 -5.85 6.70
CA GLY A 206 -23.20 -5.43 6.89
C GLY A 206 -23.56 -5.12 8.35
N ARG A 207 -22.56 -4.79 9.18
CA ARG A 207 -22.74 -4.46 10.60
C ARG A 207 -22.79 -2.95 10.80
N PRO A 208 -23.52 -2.46 11.81
CA PRO A 208 -23.52 -1.03 12.14
C PRO A 208 -22.12 -0.55 12.53
N SER A 209 -21.73 0.61 12.00
CA SER A 209 -20.42 1.23 12.20
C SER A 209 -20.16 1.66 13.65
#